data_AF-A0A932TAQ2-F1
#
_entry.id   AF-A0A932TAQ2-F1
#
_cell.length_a   1.000
_cell.length_b   1.000
_cell.length_c   1.000
_cell.angle_alpha   90.00
_cell.angle_beta   90.00
_cell.angle_gamma   90.00
#
_symmetry.space_group_name_H-M   'P 1'
#
loop_
_entity.id
_entity.type
_entity.pdbx_description
1 polymer ?
#
loop_
_entity_poly.entity_id
_entity_poly.type
_entity_poly.pdbx_seq_one_letter_code
_entity_poly.pdbx_strand_id
1 'polypeptide(L)'
;SLNQLELENRLPPLHYFVDSPLSLKATVAIKKYVHHFNSKMQKVLETDNDPFDFKGLRHVETVQDSIKLTEFDEPCVIISASGTADAGRVKHHIHTTVENPDHMILLSGFCSDNTLGGRLLSGAKTVDLFGDECTVFAHIDKIDGMSAHGDSNDLLQFISCQQPEKVQTVFLVHGDYTVQQEFAEKIQRKGFNQIIIPTIHTTVELT
;
A
#
# COMPACT_ATOMS: atom_id res chain seq x y z
N SER A 1 5.04 -1.59 -12.68
CA SER A 1 5.34 -2.72 -11.77
C SER A 1 6.82 -3.01 -11.85
N LEU A 2 7.40 -3.71 -10.87
CA LEU A 2 8.81 -4.10 -10.91
C LEU A 2 9.09 -5.03 -12.10
N ASN A 3 8.21 -6.00 -12.37
CA ASN A 3 8.35 -6.86 -13.56
C ASN A 3 8.46 -6.07 -14.87
N GLN A 4 7.60 -5.06 -15.08
CA GLN A 4 7.70 -4.20 -16.28
C GLN A 4 9.05 -3.49 -16.37
N LEU A 5 9.61 -3.01 -15.26
CA LEU A 5 10.93 -2.38 -15.24
C LEU A 5 12.05 -3.38 -15.52
N GLU A 6 11.88 -4.65 -15.14
CA GLU A 6 12.81 -5.73 -15.48
C GLU A 6 12.79 -6.02 -16.99
N LEU A 7 11.60 -6.19 -17.57
CA LEU A 7 11.42 -6.39 -19.02
C LEU A 7 11.99 -5.23 -19.85
N GLU A 8 11.93 -4.00 -19.31
CA GLU A 8 12.53 -2.80 -19.90
C GLU A 8 14.04 -2.65 -19.63
N ASN A 9 14.67 -3.58 -18.90
CA ASN A 9 16.08 -3.52 -18.45
C ASN A 9 16.42 -2.25 -17.64
N ARG A 10 15.47 -1.76 -16.86
CA ARG A 10 15.60 -0.55 -16.02
C ARG A 10 15.84 -0.87 -14.55
N LEU A 11 15.65 -2.11 -14.13
CA LEU A 11 16.03 -2.54 -12.78
C LEU A 11 17.55 -2.74 -12.69
N PRO A 12 18.19 -2.23 -11.64
CA PRO A 12 19.59 -2.57 -11.37
C PRO A 12 19.72 -4.07 -11.05
N PRO A 13 20.90 -4.67 -11.28
CA PRO A 13 21.15 -6.09 -11.01
C PRO A 13 21.31 -6.35 -9.50
N LEU A 14 20.22 -6.25 -8.76
CA LEU A 14 20.15 -6.45 -7.31
C LEU A 14 19.34 -7.71 -6.94
N HIS A 15 19.43 -8.09 -5.67
CA HIS A 15 18.52 -9.06 -5.08
C HIS A 15 17.22 -8.38 -4.65
N TYR A 16 16.08 -8.96 -5.05
CA TYR A 16 14.75 -8.49 -4.69
C TYR A 16 14.07 -9.57 -3.85
N PHE A 17 13.69 -9.27 -2.61
CA PHE A 17 13.07 -10.22 -1.70
C PHE A 17 11.62 -9.83 -1.42
N VAL A 18 10.69 -10.78 -1.53
CA VAL A 18 9.31 -10.62 -1.05
C VAL A 18 9.17 -11.37 0.26
N ASP A 19 9.20 -10.62 1.36
CA ASP A 19 9.13 -11.16 2.71
C ASP A 19 7.73 -11.02 3.30
N SER A 20 6.80 -11.80 2.74
CA SER A 20 5.43 -11.88 3.22
C SER A 20 4.80 -13.21 2.77
N PRO A 21 4.66 -14.20 3.68
CA PRO A 21 4.03 -15.48 3.37
C PRO A 21 2.58 -15.31 2.91
N LEU A 22 1.89 -14.30 3.46
CA LEU A 22 0.53 -13.97 3.05
C LEU A 22 0.50 -13.40 1.63
N SER A 23 1.45 -12.53 1.28
CA SER A 23 1.53 -11.98 -0.08
C SER A 23 1.80 -13.08 -1.10
N LEU A 24 2.66 -14.05 -0.79
CA LEU A 24 2.89 -15.20 -1.66
C LEU A 24 1.62 -16.04 -1.86
N LYS A 25 0.92 -16.38 -0.77
CA LYS A 25 -0.36 -17.11 -0.84
C LYS A 25 -1.43 -16.36 -1.63
N ALA A 26 -1.51 -15.04 -1.44
CA ALA A 26 -2.42 -14.17 -2.19
C ALA A 26 -2.08 -14.16 -3.69
N THR A 27 -0.79 -14.04 -4.04
CA THR A 27 -0.32 -14.13 -5.44
C THR A 27 -0.71 -15.48 -6.06
N VAL A 28 -0.49 -16.59 -5.36
CA VAL A 28 -0.89 -17.93 -5.83
C VAL A 28 -2.40 -18.04 -6.05
N ALA A 29 -3.21 -17.43 -5.18
CA ALA A 29 -4.66 -17.41 -5.35
C ALA A 29 -5.07 -16.56 -6.57
N ILE A 30 -4.51 -15.36 -6.71
CA ILE A 30 -4.80 -14.42 -7.81
C ILE A 30 -4.43 -15.03 -9.17
N LYS A 31 -3.32 -15.77 -9.25
CA LYS A 31 -2.89 -16.50 -10.46
C LYS A 31 -3.92 -17.52 -10.98
N LYS A 32 -4.87 -17.97 -10.15
CA LYS A 32 -5.95 -18.88 -10.60
C LYS A 32 -7.05 -18.16 -11.38
N TYR A 33 -7.09 -16.83 -11.34
CA TYR A 33 -8.18 -15.99 -11.84
C TYR A 33 -7.70 -15.00 -12.92
N VAL A 34 -6.77 -15.43 -13.80
CA VAL A 34 -6.18 -14.59 -14.85
C VAL A 34 -7.19 -13.88 -15.76
N HIS A 35 -8.36 -14.49 -15.98
CA HIS A 35 -9.42 -13.89 -16.81
C HIS A 35 -10.05 -12.63 -16.18
N HIS A 36 -9.88 -12.40 -14.89
CA HIS A 36 -10.33 -11.18 -14.21
C HIS A 36 -9.30 -10.04 -14.27
N PHE A 37 -8.13 -10.29 -14.84
CA PHE A 37 -7.13 -9.24 -14.99
C PHE A 37 -7.55 -8.21 -16.04
N ASN A 38 -7.08 -6.98 -15.89
CA ASN A 38 -7.31 -5.93 -16.88
C ASN A 38 -6.61 -6.27 -18.21
N SER A 39 -7.03 -5.60 -19.28
CA SER A 39 -6.51 -5.84 -20.63
C SER A 39 -5.01 -5.63 -20.75
N LYS A 40 -4.41 -4.74 -19.95
CA LYS A 40 -2.96 -4.52 -19.94
C LYS A 40 -2.22 -5.75 -19.42
N MET A 41 -2.66 -6.31 -18.30
CA MET A 41 -2.04 -7.50 -17.72
C MET A 41 -2.29 -8.74 -18.57
N GLN A 42 -3.47 -8.86 -19.20
CA GLN A 42 -3.74 -9.92 -20.18
C GLN A 42 -2.77 -9.87 -21.37
N LYS A 43 -2.43 -8.68 -21.87
CA LYS A 43 -1.41 -8.52 -22.93
C LYS A 43 -0.01 -8.91 -22.46
N VAL A 44 0.37 -8.58 -21.22
CA VAL A 44 1.66 -9.00 -20.67
C VAL A 44 1.75 -10.53 -20.65
N LEU A 45 0.65 -11.20 -20.25
CA LEU A 45 0.56 -12.66 -20.23
C LEU A 45 0.71 -13.33 -21.62
N GLU A 46 0.57 -12.60 -22.72
CA GLU A 46 0.83 -13.12 -24.08
C GLU A 46 2.33 -13.29 -24.35
N THR A 47 3.17 -12.51 -23.66
CA THR A 47 4.64 -12.45 -23.87
C THR A 47 5.44 -12.94 -22.67
N ASP A 48 4.88 -12.88 -21.48
CA ASP A 48 5.49 -13.26 -20.21
C ASP A 48 4.58 -14.26 -19.48
N ASN A 49 5.11 -15.46 -19.24
CA ASN A 49 4.35 -16.56 -18.65
C ASN A 49 4.04 -16.32 -17.15
N ASP A 50 4.80 -15.45 -16.46
CA ASP A 50 4.57 -15.17 -15.05
C ASP A 50 4.83 -13.69 -14.70
N PRO A 51 3.82 -12.81 -14.83
CA PRO A 51 3.99 -11.38 -14.59
C PRO A 51 4.22 -11.00 -13.12
N PHE A 52 4.21 -11.99 -12.22
CA PHE A 52 4.47 -11.83 -10.80
C PHE A 52 5.87 -12.31 -10.39
N ASP A 53 6.65 -12.81 -11.33
CA ASP A 53 8.05 -13.19 -11.14
C ASP A 53 8.94 -12.39 -12.08
N PHE A 54 10.22 -12.23 -11.74
CA PHE A 54 11.22 -11.61 -12.61
C PHE A 54 12.63 -11.98 -12.15
N LYS A 55 13.63 -11.75 -13.01
CA LYS A 55 15.01 -12.09 -12.71
C LYS A 55 15.50 -11.40 -11.43
N GLY A 56 15.92 -12.21 -10.45
CA GLY A 56 16.45 -11.72 -9.17
C GLY A 56 15.41 -11.60 -8.05
N LEU A 57 14.13 -11.84 -8.34
CA LEU A 57 13.08 -11.96 -7.33
C LEU A 57 13.20 -13.27 -6.55
N ARG A 58 13.07 -13.20 -5.23
CA ARG A 58 13.10 -14.33 -4.30
C ARG A 58 12.00 -14.19 -3.26
N HIS A 59 11.24 -15.25 -3.04
CA HIS A 59 10.20 -15.28 -2.02
C HIS A 59 10.75 -15.81 -0.70
N VAL A 60 10.42 -15.14 0.40
CA VAL A 60 10.83 -15.54 1.75
C VAL A 60 9.62 -16.05 2.53
N GLU A 61 9.58 -17.35 2.77
CA GLU A 61 8.46 -18.02 3.42
C GLU A 61 8.68 -18.20 4.92
N THR A 62 9.88 -18.64 5.31
CA THR A 62 10.16 -19.02 6.69
C THR A 62 10.64 -17.83 7.51
N VAL A 63 10.40 -17.87 8.82
CA VAL A 63 10.94 -16.87 9.76
C VAL A 63 12.46 -16.93 9.79
N GLN A 64 13.05 -18.12 9.67
CA GLN A 64 14.51 -18.28 9.66
C GLN A 64 15.15 -17.59 8.46
N ASP A 65 14.55 -17.70 7.28
CA ASP A 65 15.07 -17.02 6.09
C ASP A 65 14.86 -15.51 6.13
N SER A 66 13.77 -15.05 6.76
CA SER A 66 13.53 -13.62 7.05
C SER A 66 14.61 -13.05 7.98
N ILE A 67 15.00 -13.79 9.03
CA ILE A 67 16.10 -13.39 9.92
C ILE A 67 17.43 -13.34 9.16
N LYS A 68 17.72 -14.30 8.27
CA LYS A 68 18.97 -14.25 7.47
C LYS A 68 19.07 -13.01 6.58
N LEU A 69 17.94 -12.39 6.20
CA LEU A 69 17.97 -11.15 5.44
C LEU A 69 18.53 -9.97 6.23
N THR A 70 18.47 -9.99 7.58
CA THR A 70 19.07 -8.93 8.39
C THR A 70 20.59 -8.98 8.41
N GLU A 71 21.16 -10.13 8.07
CA GLU A 71 22.61 -10.39 7.95
C GLU A 71 23.07 -10.36 6.48
N PHE A 72 22.24 -9.83 5.56
CA PHE A 72 22.56 -9.82 4.14
C PHE A 72 23.48 -8.63 3.80
N ASP A 73 24.74 -8.93 3.51
CA ASP A 73 25.82 -7.92 3.37
C ASP A 73 25.88 -7.25 1.98
N GLU A 74 25.00 -7.61 1.04
CA GLU A 74 24.95 -7.02 -0.30
C GLU A 74 23.74 -6.07 -0.46
N PRO A 75 23.85 -5.00 -1.28
CA PRO A 75 22.72 -4.15 -1.58
C PRO A 75 21.53 -4.94 -2.14
N CYS A 76 20.37 -4.81 -1.52
CA CYS A 76 19.16 -5.51 -1.91
C CYS A 76 17.89 -4.66 -1.70
N VAL A 77 16.78 -5.13 -2.25
CA VAL A 77 15.44 -4.56 -2.05
C VAL A 77 14.58 -5.58 -1.32
N ILE A 78 14.06 -5.21 -0.15
CA ILE A 78 13.15 -6.05 0.63
C ILE A 78 11.73 -5.45 0.57
N ILE A 79 10.80 -6.23 0.03
CA ILE A 79 9.38 -5.90 -0.08
C ILE A 79 8.65 -6.69 1.01
N SER A 80 8.24 -6.00 2.06
CA SER A 80 7.59 -6.63 3.22
C SER A 80 6.23 -5.99 3.53
N ALA A 81 5.34 -6.79 4.12
CA ALA A 81 4.08 -6.33 4.70
C ALA A 81 4.25 -6.09 6.22
N SER A 82 3.44 -5.24 6.87
CA SER A 82 2.27 -4.50 6.37
C SER A 82 2.58 -3.14 5.71
N GLY A 83 1.65 -2.63 4.90
CA GLY A 83 1.83 -1.38 4.14
C GLY A 83 1.97 -0.10 4.97
N THR A 84 1.57 -0.12 6.25
CA THR A 84 1.72 0.99 7.21
C THR A 84 2.90 0.82 8.17
N ALA A 85 3.69 -0.25 7.98
CA ALA A 85 4.83 -0.61 8.81
C ALA A 85 4.52 -0.90 10.31
N ASP A 86 3.24 -0.95 10.70
CA ASP A 86 2.87 -1.03 12.12
C ASP A 86 3.00 -2.45 12.72
N ALA A 87 3.00 -3.46 11.85
CA ALA A 87 3.03 -4.87 12.22
C ALA A 87 3.66 -5.75 11.14
N GLY A 88 4.02 -6.97 11.54
CA GLY A 88 4.59 -7.98 10.65
C GLY A 88 6.10 -7.85 10.51
N ARG A 89 6.65 -8.57 9.52
CA ARG A 89 8.10 -8.69 9.30
C ARG A 89 8.76 -7.35 8.95
N VAL A 90 8.01 -6.43 8.34
CA VAL A 90 8.52 -5.09 7.99
C VAL A 90 9.00 -4.32 9.22
N LYS A 91 8.35 -4.51 10.38
CA LYS A 91 8.73 -3.84 11.62
C LYS A 91 10.11 -4.32 12.12
N HIS A 92 10.42 -5.60 11.92
CA HIS A 92 11.73 -6.17 12.22
C HIS A 92 12.80 -5.64 11.27
N HIS A 93 12.52 -5.59 9.96
CA HIS A 93 13.45 -4.99 8.99
C HIS A 93 13.74 -3.53 9.29
N ILE A 94 12.70 -2.74 9.62
CA ILE A 94 12.88 -1.34 9.99
C ILE A 94 13.73 -1.22 11.26
N HIS A 95 13.47 -2.03 12.28
CA HIS A 95 14.27 -2.02 13.51
C HIS A 95 15.76 -2.26 13.25
N THR A 96 16.12 -3.13 12.30
CA THR A 96 17.53 -3.38 11.98
C THR A 96 18.15 -2.34 11.06
N THR A 97 17.36 -1.60 10.27
CA THR A 97 17.89 -0.66 9.26
C THR A 97 17.76 0.82 9.63
N VAL A 98 16.82 1.19 10.51
CA VAL A 98 16.41 2.60 10.73
C VAL A 98 17.53 3.50 11.27
N GLU A 99 18.47 2.92 12.03
CA GLU A 99 19.61 3.64 12.60
C GLU A 99 20.84 3.66 11.69
N ASN A 100 20.74 3.17 10.45
CA ASN A 100 21.86 3.18 9.51
C ASN A 100 21.52 4.08 8.29
N PRO A 101 22.31 5.15 8.05
CA PRO A 101 22.04 6.12 6.97
C PRO A 101 22.24 5.56 5.56
N ASP A 102 22.87 4.39 5.39
CA ASP A 102 23.04 3.74 4.09
C ASP A 102 21.75 3.05 3.60
N HIS A 103 20.74 2.92 4.48
CA HIS A 103 19.46 2.32 4.12
C HIS A 103 18.39 3.36 3.79
N MET A 104 17.42 2.92 3.00
CA MET A 104 16.21 3.66 2.68
C MET A 104 14.97 2.84 3.05
N ILE A 105 14.01 3.49 3.70
CA ILE A 105 12.68 2.95 3.99
C ILE A 105 11.68 3.68 3.09
N LEU A 106 11.17 2.97 2.08
CA LEU A 106 10.23 3.50 1.10
C LEU A 106 8.81 3.02 1.37
N LEU A 107 7.89 3.95 1.66
CA LEU A 107 6.50 3.66 1.99
C LEU A 107 5.66 3.74 0.69
N SER A 108 4.87 2.70 0.40
CA SER A 108 4.12 2.57 -0.87
C SER A 108 2.61 2.84 -0.74
N GLY A 109 2.16 3.34 0.40
CA GLY A 109 0.73 3.55 0.66
C GLY A 109 0.47 4.66 1.66
N PHE A 110 -0.82 4.88 1.92
CA PHE A 110 -1.24 5.78 2.99
C PHE A 110 -0.86 5.20 4.36
N CYS A 111 -0.28 6.03 5.20
CA CYS A 111 0.02 5.70 6.59
C CYS A 111 -0.65 6.76 7.46
N SER A 112 -1.56 6.37 8.34
CA SER A 112 -2.13 7.27 9.34
C SER A 112 -1.02 7.75 10.30
N ASP A 113 -1.14 8.96 10.81
CA ASP A 113 -0.13 9.59 11.68
C ASP A 113 0.24 8.76 12.92
N ASN A 114 -0.69 7.96 13.43
CA ASN A 114 -0.50 7.10 14.60
C ASN A 114 0.28 5.81 14.31
N THR A 115 0.53 5.48 13.04
CA THR A 115 1.29 4.28 12.65
C THR A 115 2.79 4.56 12.63
N LEU A 116 3.61 3.51 12.74
CA LEU A 116 5.07 3.65 12.54
C LEU A 116 5.41 4.36 11.21
N GLY A 117 4.79 3.95 10.11
CA GLY A 117 5.02 4.55 8.80
C GLY A 117 4.64 6.05 8.77
N GLY A 118 3.54 6.43 9.42
CA GLY A 118 3.11 7.82 9.52
C GLY A 118 4.10 8.68 10.31
N ARG A 119 4.59 8.16 11.44
CA ARG A 119 5.63 8.83 12.26
C ARG A 119 6.93 9.03 11.48
N LEU A 120 7.39 8.00 10.76
CA LEU A 120 8.59 8.09 9.93
C LEU A 120 8.44 9.15 8.83
N LEU A 121 7.31 9.13 8.11
CA LEU A 121 7.02 10.11 7.06
C LEU A 121 6.87 11.55 7.58
N SER A 122 6.43 11.69 8.84
CA SER A 122 6.33 12.99 9.53
C SER A 122 7.70 13.54 9.95
N GLY A 123 8.80 12.81 9.69
CA GLY A 123 10.16 13.23 10.01
C GLY A 123 10.56 13.04 11.47
N ALA A 124 9.92 12.09 12.17
CA ALA A 124 10.28 11.73 13.54
C ALA A 124 11.79 11.42 13.63
N LYS A 125 12.47 12.01 14.62
CA LYS A 125 13.90 11.76 14.88
C LYS A 125 14.14 10.49 15.66
N THR A 126 13.15 10.06 16.44
CA THR A 126 13.17 8.79 17.16
C THR A 126 11.83 8.08 17.01
N VAL A 127 11.89 6.75 16.99
CA VAL A 127 10.71 5.88 16.96
C VAL A 127 10.89 4.76 17.99
N ASP A 128 9.76 4.32 18.57
CA ASP A 128 9.76 3.16 19.47
C ASP A 128 9.51 1.90 18.64
N LEU A 129 10.42 0.95 18.76
CA LEU A 129 10.36 -0.33 18.08
C LEU A 129 10.66 -1.44 19.08
N PHE A 130 9.64 -2.25 19.40
CA PHE A 130 9.74 -3.34 20.37
C PHE A 130 10.14 -2.90 21.79
N GLY A 131 9.86 -1.63 22.15
CA GLY A 131 10.24 -1.04 23.44
C GLY A 131 11.63 -0.40 23.44
N ASP A 132 12.35 -0.47 22.33
CA ASP A 132 13.64 0.21 22.14
C ASP A 132 13.41 1.55 21.42
N GLU A 133 14.06 2.61 21.92
CA GLU A 133 14.07 3.92 21.25
C GLU A 133 15.17 3.94 20.18
N CYS A 134 14.76 3.94 18.92
CA CYS A 134 15.67 3.94 17.77
C CYS A 134 15.78 5.34 17.16
N THR A 135 16.99 5.79 16.84
CA THR A 135 17.23 7.07 16.15
C THR A 135 17.10 6.90 14.63
N VAL A 136 16.32 7.78 13.99
CA VAL A 136 16.06 7.69 12.55
C VAL A 136 17.20 8.36 11.77
N PHE A 137 18.11 7.53 11.25
CA PHE A 137 19.18 7.94 10.35
C PHE A 137 18.96 7.49 8.91
N ALA A 138 18.23 6.39 8.70
CA ALA A 138 17.85 5.91 7.38
C ALA A 138 17.08 6.96 6.59
N HIS A 139 17.23 6.93 5.26
CA HIS A 139 16.45 7.80 4.39
C HIS A 139 14.99 7.34 4.34
N ILE A 140 14.05 8.25 4.62
CA ILE A 140 12.63 7.95 4.59
C ILE A 140 12.01 8.64 3.38
N ASP A 141 11.32 7.88 2.54
CA ASP A 141 10.62 8.43 1.39
C ASP A 141 9.29 7.70 1.15
N LYS A 142 8.46 8.25 0.26
CA LYS A 142 7.16 7.72 -0.11
C LYS A 142 7.00 7.69 -1.63
N ILE A 143 6.47 6.59 -2.14
CA ILE A 143 5.98 6.53 -3.51
C ILE A 143 4.46 6.70 -3.54
N ASP A 144 4.02 7.81 -4.13
CA ASP A 144 2.60 8.05 -4.40
C ASP A 144 2.15 7.25 -5.65
N GLY A 145 0.90 6.79 -5.65
CA GLY A 145 0.30 6.11 -6.80
C GLY A 145 0.32 4.57 -6.80
N MET A 146 0.75 3.94 -5.70
CA MET A 146 0.56 2.49 -5.48
C MET A 146 -0.63 2.16 -4.56
N SER A 147 -1.37 3.18 -4.09
CA SER A 147 -2.62 2.99 -3.37
C SER A 147 -3.69 2.41 -4.29
N ALA A 148 -4.42 1.39 -3.83
CA ALA A 148 -5.58 0.85 -4.54
C ALA A 148 -6.84 1.72 -4.36
N HIS A 149 -6.77 2.78 -3.56
CA HIS A 149 -7.88 3.72 -3.39
C HIS A 149 -7.87 4.74 -4.52
N GLY A 150 -9.02 4.91 -5.17
CA GLY A 150 -9.24 6.03 -6.08
C GLY A 150 -9.09 7.35 -5.33
N ASP A 151 -8.51 8.34 -5.99
CA ASP A 151 -8.36 9.66 -5.39
C ASP A 151 -9.72 10.39 -5.30
N SER A 152 -9.72 11.60 -4.73
CA SER A 152 -10.94 12.41 -4.64
C SER A 152 -11.59 12.66 -6.01
N ASN A 153 -10.82 12.73 -7.10
CA ASN A 153 -11.36 12.95 -8.43
C ASN A 153 -11.94 11.67 -9.02
N ASP A 154 -11.30 10.51 -8.81
CA ASP A 154 -11.80 9.20 -9.21
C ASP A 154 -13.15 8.90 -8.56
N LEU A 155 -13.26 9.15 -7.24
CA LEU A 155 -14.52 8.96 -6.51
C LEU A 155 -15.61 9.94 -6.99
N LEU A 156 -15.24 11.19 -7.30
CA LEU A 156 -16.17 12.15 -7.89
C LEU A 156 -16.59 11.75 -9.30
N GLN A 157 -15.69 11.16 -10.09
CA GLN A 157 -16.01 10.65 -11.41
C GLN A 157 -16.97 9.46 -11.31
N PHE A 158 -16.70 8.53 -10.38
CA PHE A 158 -17.57 7.39 -10.13
C PHE A 158 -18.99 7.82 -9.77
N ILE A 159 -19.15 8.76 -8.83
CA ILE A 159 -20.48 9.23 -8.42
C ILE A 159 -21.15 10.08 -9.51
N SER A 160 -20.37 10.79 -10.34
CA SER A 160 -20.90 11.57 -11.47
C SER A 160 -21.54 10.71 -12.56
N CYS A 161 -21.31 9.39 -12.57
CA CYS A 161 -22.02 8.46 -13.45
C CYS A 161 -23.47 8.19 -13.01
N GLN A 162 -23.87 8.65 -11.82
CA GLN A 162 -25.24 8.51 -11.29
C GLN A 162 -26.08 9.75 -11.59
N GLN A 163 -27.40 9.59 -11.63
CA GLN A 163 -28.34 10.72 -11.73
C GLN A 163 -28.63 11.25 -10.31
N PRO A 164 -28.20 12.47 -9.94
CA PRO A 164 -28.31 12.95 -8.56
C PRO A 164 -29.74 12.93 -8.02
N GLU A 165 -30.71 13.33 -8.84
CA GLU A 165 -32.14 13.30 -8.55
C GLU A 165 -32.72 11.91 -8.24
N LYS A 166 -32.04 10.82 -8.62
CA LYS A 166 -32.46 9.45 -8.26
C LYS A 166 -31.81 8.92 -6.99
N VAL A 167 -30.75 9.56 -6.53
CA VAL A 167 -30.01 9.15 -5.33
C VAL A 167 -30.58 9.92 -4.14
N GLN A 168 -31.36 9.22 -3.32
CA GLN A 168 -31.98 9.83 -2.15
C GLN A 168 -30.95 10.22 -1.09
N THR A 169 -29.96 9.36 -0.83
CA THR A 169 -28.95 9.60 0.21
C THR A 169 -27.62 8.97 -0.16
N VAL A 170 -26.52 9.68 0.10
CA VAL A 170 -25.15 9.19 -0.01
C VAL A 170 -24.57 9.01 1.39
N PHE A 171 -24.09 7.81 1.71
CA PHE A 171 -23.39 7.53 2.97
C PHE A 171 -21.88 7.51 2.74
N LEU A 172 -21.14 8.37 3.43
CA LEU A 172 -19.69 8.41 3.39
C LEU A 172 -19.10 7.67 4.58
N VAL A 173 -18.38 6.59 4.31
CA VAL A 173 -17.74 5.72 5.31
C VAL A 173 -16.26 5.54 4.99
N HIS A 174 -15.52 4.88 5.88
CA HIS A 174 -14.13 4.46 5.67
C HIS A 174 -13.18 5.60 5.23
N GLY A 175 -13.05 6.63 6.06
CA GLY A 175 -12.07 7.70 5.89
C GLY A 175 -11.98 8.56 7.14
N ASP A 176 -10.96 9.42 7.20
CA ASP A 176 -10.83 10.38 8.29
C ASP A 176 -11.98 11.39 8.23
N TYR A 177 -12.56 11.70 9.38
CA TYR A 177 -13.79 12.50 9.47
C TYR A 177 -13.67 13.86 8.77
N THR A 178 -12.54 14.55 8.96
CA THR A 178 -12.28 15.84 8.30
C THR A 178 -12.24 15.72 6.78
N VAL A 179 -11.58 14.68 6.27
CA VAL A 179 -11.51 14.38 4.83
C VAL A 179 -12.90 14.03 4.28
N GLN A 180 -13.71 13.29 5.04
CA GLN A 180 -15.08 12.97 4.66
C GLN A 180 -15.97 14.22 4.60
N GLN A 181 -15.80 15.17 5.51
CA GLN A 181 -16.53 16.45 5.48
C GLN A 181 -16.18 17.25 4.22
N GLU A 182 -14.89 17.42 3.92
CA GLU A 182 -14.44 18.09 2.70
C GLU A 182 -14.95 17.38 1.43
N PHE A 183 -14.96 16.05 1.44
CA PHE A 183 -15.44 15.25 0.32
C PHE A 183 -16.97 15.36 0.14
N ALA A 184 -17.72 15.43 1.24
CA ALA A 184 -19.16 15.67 1.21
C ALA A 184 -19.50 16.98 0.50
N GLU A 185 -18.78 18.07 0.79
CA GLU A 185 -18.99 19.34 0.09
C GLU A 185 -18.77 19.22 -1.43
N LYS A 186 -17.75 18.46 -1.85
CA LYS A 186 -17.48 18.23 -3.27
C LYS A 186 -18.61 17.43 -3.94
N ILE A 187 -19.17 16.45 -3.24
CA ILE A 187 -20.33 15.67 -3.73
C ILE A 187 -21.58 16.55 -3.80
N GLN A 188 -21.83 17.44 -2.83
CA GLN A 188 -22.95 18.38 -2.89
C GLN A 188 -22.87 19.28 -4.13
N ARG A 189 -21.67 19.76 -4.48
CA ARG A 189 -21.44 20.54 -5.70
C ARG A 189 -21.73 19.77 -6.99
N LYS A 190 -21.81 18.43 -6.93
CA LYS A 190 -22.24 17.56 -8.04
C LYS A 190 -23.76 17.33 -8.09
N GLY A 191 -24.54 17.95 -7.20
CA GLY A 191 -26.01 17.91 -7.20
C GLY A 191 -26.62 16.86 -6.26
N PHE A 192 -25.82 16.17 -5.46
CA PHE A 192 -26.31 15.21 -4.47
C PHE A 192 -26.69 15.94 -3.19
N ASN A 193 -27.98 15.90 -2.84
CA ASN A 193 -28.53 16.79 -1.82
C ASN A 193 -28.38 16.27 -0.38
N GLN A 194 -28.46 14.95 -0.19
CA GLN A 194 -28.39 14.34 1.14
C GLN A 194 -27.15 13.47 1.26
N ILE A 195 -26.22 13.91 2.11
CA ILE A 195 -24.98 13.20 2.40
C ILE A 195 -24.89 13.01 3.91
N ILE A 196 -24.67 11.78 4.33
CA ILE A 196 -24.58 11.40 5.74
C ILE A 196 -23.22 10.76 5.97
N ILE A 197 -22.52 11.24 7.00
CA ILE A 197 -21.29 10.63 7.51
C ILE A 197 -21.67 9.93 8.82
N PRO A 198 -22.05 8.63 8.79
CA PRO A 198 -22.48 7.94 9.99
C PRO A 198 -21.32 7.71 10.95
N THR A 199 -21.60 7.81 12.25
CA THR A 199 -20.67 7.36 13.29
C THR A 199 -20.81 5.85 13.50
N ILE A 200 -19.81 5.24 14.12
CA ILE A 200 -19.87 3.83 14.53
C ILE A 200 -21.16 3.57 15.34
N HIS A 201 -21.84 2.46 15.02
CA HIS A 201 -23.14 2.06 15.58
C HIS A 201 -24.36 2.90 15.17
N THR A 202 -24.22 3.80 14.19
CA THR A 202 -25.39 4.43 13.57
C THR A 202 -26.19 3.39 12.77
N THR A 203 -27.49 3.32 13.04
CA THR A 203 -28.46 2.53 12.24
C THR A 203 -29.29 3.49 11.40
N VAL A 204 -29.47 3.17 10.12
CA VAL A 204 -30.30 3.97 9.21
C VAL A 204 -31.29 3.05 8.51
N GLU A 205 -32.56 3.42 8.53
CA GLU A 205 -33.59 2.76 7.73
C GLU A 205 -33.61 3.35 6.33
N LEU A 206 -33.57 2.48 5.32
CA LEU A 206 -33.66 2.88 3.91
C LEU A 206 -35.14 2.78 3.50
N THR A 207 -35.78 3.93 3.30
CA THR A 207 -37.19 4.05 2.89
C THR A 207 -37.34 4.27 1.40
#